data_AF-H6L3H1-F1
#
_entry.id   AF-H6L3H1-F1
#
_cell.length_a   1.000
_cell.length_b   1.000
_cell.length_c   1.000
_cell.angle_alpha   90.00
_cell.angle_beta   90.00
_cell.angle_gamma   90.00
#
_symmetry.space_group_name_H-M   'P 1'
#
loop_
_entity.id
_entity.type
_entity.pdbx_description
1 polymer ?
#
loop_
_entity_poly.entity_id
_entity_poly.type
_entity_poly.pdbx_seq_one_letter_code
_entity_poly.pdbx_strand_id
1 'polypeptide(L)'
;MVQSNFFLPCLSAQRICRPTKALQNCFRKNTYLGGMARIMALDYGKRRSGLATTDPLQLIASPLCTVATEELYDYLCNYLQEEEVEALVVGQVLQKDGQPVPQEAQILDFIAKLQKRFPNLAVHRQDEHFTSQMAKEVIRFSVKKKKKRQEKGLVDQVSAAIILQEYMGFL
;
A
#
# COMPACT_ATOMS: atom_id res chain seq x y z
N MET A 1 -3.50 -18.76 69.46
CA MET A 1 -4.78 -18.94 68.74
C MET A 1 -4.96 -17.75 67.81
N VAL A 2 -4.59 -17.92 66.54
CA VAL A 2 -5.48 -17.95 65.35
C VAL A 2 -5.75 -16.53 64.84
N GLN A 3 -5.04 -16.07 63.79
CA GLN A 3 -5.53 -15.82 62.40
C GLN A 3 -6.59 -14.69 62.33
N SER A 4 -6.70 -13.78 61.36
CA SER A 4 -6.17 -13.65 60.00
C SER A 4 -6.73 -12.33 59.39
N ASN A 5 -5.92 -11.71 58.53
CA ASN A 5 -6.28 -11.19 57.20
C ASN A 5 -7.26 -10.00 56.94
N PHE A 6 -6.65 -9.05 56.20
CA PHE A 6 -7.05 -8.47 54.90
C PHE A 6 -7.86 -7.16 54.83
N PHE A 7 -7.39 -6.38 53.84
CA PHE A 7 -8.02 -5.28 53.09
C PHE A 7 -7.86 -3.83 53.59
N LEU A 8 -6.86 -3.16 53.00
CA LEU A 8 -6.80 -1.72 52.72
C LEU A 8 -8.03 -1.24 51.94
N PRO A 9 -8.37 0.06 52.05
CA PRO A 9 -8.69 0.79 50.83
C PRO A 9 -8.13 2.22 50.77
N CYS A 10 -8.19 2.71 49.53
CA CYS A 10 -8.36 4.10 49.12
C CYS A 10 -7.11 4.92 48.75
N LEU A 11 -6.68 4.65 47.51
CA LEU A 11 -6.06 5.59 46.57
C LEU A 11 -6.69 6.99 46.62
N SER A 12 -5.87 8.02 46.87
CA SER A 12 -6.16 9.36 46.38
C SER A 12 -4.88 10.04 45.87
N ALA A 13 -5.02 10.62 44.68
CA ALA A 13 -4.21 11.69 44.12
C ALA A 13 -2.71 11.45 43.87
N GLN A 14 -2.39 10.66 42.84
CA GLN A 14 -1.18 10.92 42.05
C GLN A 14 -1.58 11.70 40.80
N ARG A 15 -1.25 13.00 40.82
CA ARG A 15 -1.30 13.89 39.67
C ARG A 15 -0.43 13.32 38.56
N ILE A 16 -1.05 12.71 37.56
CA ILE A 16 -0.37 12.33 36.33
C ILE A 16 0.01 13.63 35.62
N CYS A 17 1.31 13.97 35.67
CA CYS A 17 1.91 15.02 34.86
C CYS A 17 1.55 14.76 33.39
N ARG A 18 0.75 15.63 32.78
CA ARG A 18 0.52 15.62 31.33
C ARG A 18 1.84 16.01 30.65
N PRO A 19 2.37 15.21 29.72
CA PRO A 19 3.58 15.60 29.01
C PRO A 19 3.28 16.87 28.19
N THR A 20 4.12 17.89 28.35
CA THR A 20 4.08 19.12 27.56
C THR A 20 4.33 18.81 26.09
N LYS A 21 3.66 19.53 25.18
CA LYS A 21 3.73 19.40 23.70
C LYS A 21 5.15 19.31 23.11
N ALA A 22 6.18 19.73 23.84
CA ALA A 22 7.58 19.60 23.43
C ALA A 22 8.08 18.12 23.35
N LEU A 23 7.51 17.20 24.13
CA LEU A 23 7.91 15.78 24.13
C LEU A 23 7.22 14.94 23.03
N GLN A 24 6.16 15.44 22.41
CA GLN A 24 5.55 14.79 21.24
C GLN A 24 6.38 15.01 19.96
N ASN A 25 7.33 15.95 19.97
CA ASN A 25 8.19 16.28 18.83
C ASN A 25 9.53 15.53 18.78
N CYS A 26 9.82 14.62 19.72
CA CYS A 26 10.96 13.71 19.61
C CYS A 26 10.65 12.41 18.84
N PHE A 27 9.40 12.18 18.42
CA PHE A 27 8.98 10.98 17.68
C PHE A 27 9.14 11.10 16.15
N ARG A 28 9.94 12.05 15.68
CA ARG A 28 10.26 12.23 14.25
C ARG A 28 11.75 12.49 14.10
N LYS A 29 12.53 11.42 14.13
CA LYS A 29 13.88 11.27 13.53
C LYS A 29 14.48 9.98 14.06
N ASN A 30 13.95 8.85 13.61
CA ASN A 30 14.75 7.63 13.60
C ASN A 30 14.86 7.16 12.16
N THR A 31 15.82 7.73 11.45
CA THR A 31 16.16 7.46 10.04
C THR A 31 16.92 6.14 9.85
N TYR A 32 16.84 5.21 10.81
CA TYR A 32 17.59 3.95 10.79
C TYR A 32 16.73 2.69 11.00
N LEU A 33 15.41 2.87 11.13
CA LEU A 33 14.43 1.80 11.01
C LEU A 33 13.44 2.32 9.97
N GLY A 34 13.41 1.71 8.77
CA GLY A 34 12.34 1.96 7.80
C GLY A 34 11.01 1.89 8.55
N GLY A 35 10.12 2.86 8.29
CA GLY A 35 8.83 2.90 8.97
C GLY A 35 8.17 1.53 8.91
N MET A 36 7.51 1.09 9.98
CA MET A 36 6.75 -0.16 9.99
C MET A 36 5.47 -0.04 9.15
N ALA A 37 5.58 0.56 7.98
CA ALA A 37 4.50 0.95 7.10
C ALA A 37 4.75 0.33 5.73
N ARG A 38 3.68 -0.18 5.14
CA ARG A 38 3.73 -0.87 3.87
C ARG A 38 3.81 0.15 2.73
N ILE A 39 4.37 -0.30 1.61
CA ILE A 39 4.20 0.36 0.32
C ILE A 39 3.20 -0.47 -0.47
N MET A 40 2.20 0.18 -1.03
CA MET A 40 1.21 -0.44 -1.91
C MET A 40 1.46 -0.03 -3.35
N ALA A 41 1.28 -0.94 -4.30
CA ALA A 41 1.24 -0.63 -5.72
C ALA A 41 -0.12 -0.94 -6.33
N LEU A 42 -0.48 -0.14 -7.33
CA LEU A 42 -1.73 -0.18 -8.06
C LEU A 42 -1.47 -0.15 -9.57
N ASP A 43 -1.91 -1.22 -10.25
CA ASP A 43 -2.08 -1.24 -11.70
C ASP A 43 -3.54 -0.85 -12.02
N TYR A 44 -3.74 0.41 -12.42
CA TYR A 44 -5.07 0.96 -12.63
C TYR A 44 -5.60 0.60 -14.02
N GLY A 45 -6.47 -0.41 -14.09
CA GLY A 45 -7.12 -0.82 -15.33
C GLY A 45 -8.53 -0.24 -15.51
N LYS A 46 -9.09 -0.32 -16.72
CA LYS A 46 -10.44 0.22 -17.03
C LYS A 46 -11.60 -0.56 -16.38
N ARG A 47 -11.44 -1.87 -16.18
CA ARG A 47 -12.48 -2.75 -15.63
C ARG A 47 -12.13 -3.29 -14.25
N ARG A 48 -10.83 -3.50 -14.03
CA ARG A 48 -10.26 -4.13 -12.85
C ARG A 48 -8.89 -3.53 -12.62
N SER A 49 -8.47 -3.49 -11.37
CA SER A 49 -7.16 -2.98 -10.99
C SER A 49 -6.45 -4.00 -10.12
N GLY A 50 -5.17 -4.20 -10.42
CA GLY A 50 -4.29 -5.09 -9.66
C GLY A 50 -3.69 -4.35 -8.49
N LEU A 51 -3.56 -5.04 -7.36
CA LEU A 51 -2.95 -4.50 -6.15
C LEU A 51 -1.82 -5.41 -5.67
N ALA A 52 -0.74 -4.79 -5.20
CA ALA A 52 0.36 -5.45 -4.53
C ALA A 52 0.78 -4.65 -3.30
N THR A 53 1.35 -5.30 -2.31
CA THR A 53 1.84 -4.64 -1.09
C THR A 53 3.15 -5.24 -0.65
N THR A 54 3.93 -4.44 0.06
CA THR A 54 5.05 -4.96 0.84
C THR A 54 4.58 -5.48 2.19
N ASP A 55 5.46 -6.21 2.88
CA ASP A 55 5.39 -6.33 4.33
C ASP A 55 5.79 -4.98 5.01
N PRO A 56 5.52 -4.80 6.32
CA PRO A 56 5.85 -3.56 7.03
C PRO A 56 7.34 -3.20 7.05
N LEU A 57 8.25 -4.17 6.88
CA LEU A 57 9.69 -3.90 6.79
C LEU A 57 10.15 -3.62 5.35
N GLN A 58 9.22 -3.64 4.38
CA GLN A 58 9.48 -3.37 2.98
C GLN A 58 10.55 -4.30 2.38
N LEU A 59 10.59 -5.55 2.83
CA LEU A 59 11.55 -6.55 2.36
C LEU A 59 11.03 -7.32 1.15
N ILE A 60 9.73 -7.59 1.12
CA ILE A 60 9.10 -8.49 0.14
C ILE A 60 7.89 -7.80 -0.47
N ALA A 61 7.93 -7.56 -1.78
CA ALA A 61 6.78 -7.15 -2.58
C ALA A 61 5.95 -8.39 -2.98
N SER A 62 4.68 -8.42 -2.58
CA SER A 62 3.77 -9.54 -2.85
C SER A 62 2.48 -9.08 -3.54
N PRO A 63 1.95 -9.84 -4.51
CA PRO A 63 0.61 -9.57 -5.05
C PRO A 63 -0.43 -9.69 -3.94
N LEU A 64 -1.37 -8.74 -3.89
CA LEU A 64 -2.42 -8.69 -2.88
C LEU A 64 -3.73 -9.25 -3.43
N CYS A 65 -4.34 -8.56 -4.39
CA CYS A 65 -5.63 -8.95 -4.96
C CYS A 65 -5.92 -8.20 -6.28
N THR A 66 -7.07 -8.50 -6.88
CA THR A 66 -7.63 -7.73 -8.00
C THR A 66 -9.00 -7.23 -7.58
N VAL A 67 -9.28 -5.96 -7.81
CA VAL A 67 -10.55 -5.32 -7.44
C VAL A 67 -11.19 -4.74 -8.71
N ALA A 68 -12.52 -4.74 -8.79
CA ALA A 68 -13.20 -4.03 -9.87
C ALA A 68 -12.88 -2.52 -9.76
N THR A 69 -12.56 -1.85 -10.87
CA THR A 69 -12.12 -0.45 -10.81
C THR A 69 -13.17 0.49 -10.21
N GLU A 70 -14.46 0.14 -10.37
CA GLU A 70 -15.58 0.88 -9.76
C GLU A 70 -15.63 0.77 -8.23
N GLU A 71 -15.15 -0.34 -7.66
CA GLU A 71 -15.11 -0.61 -6.21
C GLU A 71 -13.77 -0.21 -5.57
N LEU A 72 -12.77 0.15 -6.38
CA LEU A 72 -11.39 0.34 -5.95
C LEU A 72 -11.25 1.43 -4.89
N TYR A 73 -11.99 2.54 -5.02
CA TYR A 73 -11.91 3.65 -4.08
C TYR A 73 -12.33 3.24 -2.67
N ASP A 74 -13.46 2.54 -2.56
CA ASP A 74 -13.99 2.07 -1.27
C ASP A 74 -13.09 0.98 -0.67
N TYR A 75 -12.58 0.08 -1.52
CA TYR A 75 -11.60 -0.92 -1.11
C TYR A 75 -10.35 -0.28 -0.49
N LEU A 76 -9.73 0.70 -1.16
CA LEU A 76 -8.55 1.39 -0.64
C LEU A 76 -8.88 2.17 0.63
N CYS A 77 -10.04 2.81 0.71
CA CYS A 77 -10.43 3.55 1.91
C CYS A 77 -10.53 2.64 3.14
N ASN A 78 -11.03 1.41 2.98
CA ASN A 78 -11.10 0.43 4.06
C ASN A 78 -9.70 -0.11 4.39
N TYR A 79 -8.93 -0.49 3.36
CA TYR A 79 -7.58 -1.02 3.56
C TYR A 79 -6.66 -0.04 4.30
N LEU A 80 -6.66 1.24 3.89
CA LEU A 80 -5.84 2.30 4.50
C LEU A 80 -6.27 2.67 5.93
N GLN A 81 -7.44 2.23 6.39
CA GLN A 81 -7.87 2.37 7.78
C GLN A 81 -7.45 1.19 8.64
N GLU A 82 -7.34 0.01 8.04
CA GLU A 82 -6.96 -1.23 8.73
C GLU A 82 -5.44 -1.42 8.81
N GLU A 83 -4.71 -0.98 7.78
CA GLU A 83 -3.28 -1.22 7.64
C GLU A 83 -2.50 0.09 7.47
N GLU A 84 -1.32 0.17 8.11
CA GLU A 84 -0.41 1.30 7.93
C GLU A 84 0.28 1.21 6.56
N VAL A 85 -0.03 2.17 5.69
CA VAL A 85 0.57 2.34 4.35
C VAL A 85 1.16 3.74 4.27
N GLU A 86 2.46 3.84 3.98
CA GLU A 86 3.13 5.14 3.85
C GLU A 86 3.10 5.70 2.44
N ALA A 87 3.09 4.82 1.43
CA ALA A 87 3.17 5.20 0.03
C ALA A 87 2.29 4.31 -0.86
N LEU A 88 1.65 4.96 -1.84
CA LEU A 88 0.94 4.32 -2.94
C LEU A 88 1.68 4.59 -4.24
N VAL A 89 2.11 3.54 -4.92
CA VAL A 89 2.74 3.58 -6.24
C VAL A 89 1.69 3.25 -7.28
N VAL A 90 1.41 4.16 -8.19
CA VAL A 90 0.41 3.94 -9.24
C VAL A 90 1.11 3.89 -10.58
N GLY A 91 0.93 2.80 -11.32
CA GLY A 91 1.49 2.64 -12.65
C GLY A 91 1.04 3.74 -13.62
N GLN A 92 1.95 4.13 -14.49
CA GLN A 92 1.80 5.18 -15.49
C GLN A 92 2.23 4.68 -16.85
N VAL A 93 1.28 4.65 -17.79
CA VAL A 93 1.58 4.42 -19.20
C VAL A 93 2.02 5.74 -19.81
N LEU A 94 3.33 5.90 -20.04
CA LEU A 94 3.85 7.03 -20.78
C LEU A 94 3.67 6.80 -22.29
N GLN A 95 3.17 7.80 -23.02
CA GLN A 95 3.14 7.74 -24.48
C GLN A 95 4.47 8.20 -25.07
N LYS A 96 4.95 7.49 -26.09
CA LYS A 96 6.19 7.82 -26.80
C LYS A 96 6.09 9.11 -27.62
N ASP A 97 4.87 9.53 -27.97
CA ASP A 97 4.62 10.62 -28.92
C ASP A 97 3.93 11.85 -28.29
N GLY A 98 3.93 11.95 -26.96
CA GLY A 98 3.44 13.14 -26.23
C GLY A 98 1.93 13.37 -26.23
N GLN A 99 1.14 12.41 -26.75
CA GLN A 99 -0.32 12.51 -26.74
C GLN A 99 -0.92 12.15 -25.37
N PRO A 100 -2.08 12.72 -24.99
CA PRO A 100 -2.73 12.41 -23.73
C PRO A 100 -3.32 11.00 -23.73
N VAL A 101 -3.06 10.21 -22.68
CA VAL A 101 -3.72 8.90 -22.48
C VAL A 101 -5.07 9.19 -21.83
N PRO A 102 -6.21 8.79 -22.42
CA PRO A 102 -7.53 9.02 -21.81
C PRO A 102 -7.67 8.46 -20.39
N GLN A 103 -6.92 7.39 -20.08
CA GLN A 103 -6.90 6.74 -18.78
C GLN A 103 -6.10 7.55 -17.73
N GLU A 104 -5.13 8.37 -18.15
CA GLU A 104 -4.32 9.18 -17.23
C GLU A 104 -5.18 10.19 -16.49
N ALA A 105 -6.11 10.86 -17.19
CA ALA A 105 -7.03 11.80 -16.55
C ALA A 105 -7.86 11.14 -15.44
N GLN A 106 -8.35 9.93 -15.68
CA GLN A 106 -9.11 9.16 -14.69
C GLN A 106 -8.25 8.78 -13.48
N ILE A 107 -6.99 8.41 -13.72
CA ILE A 107 -6.04 8.07 -12.65
C ILE A 107 -5.71 9.30 -11.81
N LEU A 108 -5.46 10.45 -12.44
CA LEU A 108 -5.18 11.70 -11.73
C LEU A 108 -6.37 12.15 -10.88
N ASP A 109 -7.59 12.06 -11.41
CA ASP A 109 -8.81 12.35 -10.65
C ASP A 109 -8.97 11.39 -9.46
N PHE A 110 -8.67 10.10 -9.66
CA PHE A 110 -8.70 9.10 -8.61
C PHE A 110 -7.66 9.40 -7.51
N ILE A 111 -6.42 9.70 -7.89
CA ILE A 111 -5.35 10.07 -6.97
C ILE A 111 -5.73 11.33 -6.18
N ALA A 112 -6.25 12.37 -6.85
CA ALA A 112 -6.65 13.60 -6.20
C ALA A 112 -7.77 13.37 -5.17
N LYS A 113 -8.76 12.53 -5.49
CA LYS A 113 -9.81 12.13 -4.54
C LYS A 113 -9.22 11.39 -3.33
N LEU A 114 -8.30 10.46 -3.55
CA LEU A 114 -7.67 9.68 -2.49
C LEU A 114 -6.80 10.56 -1.58
N GLN A 115 -5.98 11.44 -2.15
CA GLN A 115 -5.14 12.38 -1.40
C GLN A 115 -5.95 13.40 -0.61
N LYS A 116 -7.13 13.81 -1.11
CA LYS A 116 -8.06 14.65 -0.36
C LYS A 116 -8.56 13.96 0.91
N ARG A 117 -8.76 12.63 0.87
CA ARG A 117 -9.18 11.83 2.03
C ARG A 117 -8.00 11.49 2.95
N PHE A 118 -6.84 11.20 2.37
CA PHE A 118 -5.62 10.78 3.05
C PHE A 118 -4.44 11.72 2.70
N PRO A 119 -4.38 12.92 3.31
CA PRO A 119 -3.41 13.95 2.91
C PRO A 119 -1.95 13.62 3.22
N ASN A 120 -1.71 12.63 4.09
CA ASN A 120 -0.37 12.17 4.44
C ASN A 120 0.11 10.98 3.59
N LEU A 121 -0.76 10.41 2.74
CA LEU A 121 -0.38 9.31 1.87
C LEU A 121 0.49 9.83 0.73
N ALA A 122 1.75 9.40 0.69
CA ALA A 122 2.62 9.69 -0.44
C ALA A 122 2.11 8.92 -1.66
N VAL A 123 2.02 9.59 -2.82
CA VAL A 123 1.62 8.94 -4.08
C VAL A 123 2.71 9.14 -5.11
N HIS A 124 3.18 8.03 -5.68
CA HIS A 124 4.23 8.00 -6.70
C HIS A 124 3.68 7.45 -8.02
N ARG A 125 4.21 7.94 -9.14
CA ARG A 125 3.89 7.45 -10.48
C ARG A 125 5.08 6.65 -10.99
N GLN A 126 4.86 5.40 -11.39
CA GLN A 126 5.91 4.50 -11.89
C GLN A 126 5.67 4.21 -13.37
N ASP A 127 6.70 4.36 -14.21
CA ASP A 127 6.58 4.09 -15.64
C ASP A 127 6.38 2.59 -15.93
N GLU A 128 5.44 2.25 -16.80
CA GLU A 128 5.03 0.88 -17.13
C GLU A 128 5.67 0.32 -18.42
N HIS A 129 6.57 1.05 -19.08
CA HIS A 129 7.04 0.77 -20.45
C HIS A 129 7.47 -0.69 -20.75
N PHE A 130 7.86 -1.49 -19.76
CA PHE A 130 8.32 -2.88 -19.94
C PHE A 130 7.48 -3.94 -19.21
N THR A 131 6.50 -3.55 -18.39
CA THR A 131 5.90 -4.44 -17.39
C THR A 131 4.95 -5.48 -17.99
N SER A 132 4.19 -5.16 -19.05
CA SER A 132 3.18 -6.09 -19.58
C SER A 132 3.76 -7.32 -20.32
N GLN A 133 4.92 -7.18 -20.95
CA GLN A 133 5.61 -8.31 -21.60
C GLN A 133 6.32 -9.15 -20.55
N MET A 134 7.02 -8.50 -19.61
CA MET A 134 7.68 -9.17 -18.48
C MET A 134 6.69 -9.95 -17.62
N ALA A 135 5.52 -9.38 -17.28
CA ALA A 135 4.47 -10.06 -16.52
C ALA A 135 4.01 -11.36 -17.21
N LYS A 136 3.78 -11.32 -18.53
CA LYS A 136 3.39 -12.49 -19.31
C LYS A 136 4.49 -13.56 -19.33
N GLU A 137 5.76 -13.16 -19.36
CA GLU A 137 6.90 -14.07 -19.31
C GLU A 137 7.07 -14.69 -17.91
N VAL A 138 7.03 -13.90 -16.84
CA VAL A 138 7.07 -14.39 -15.46
C VAL A 138 5.95 -15.42 -15.21
N ILE A 139 4.72 -15.13 -15.64
CA ILE A 139 3.60 -16.06 -15.53
C ILE A 139 3.82 -17.33 -16.36
N ARG A 140 4.44 -17.20 -17.54
CA ARG A 140 4.79 -18.34 -18.42
C ARG A 140 5.82 -19.27 -17.76
N PHE A 141 6.76 -18.74 -16.99
CA PHE A 141 7.76 -19.55 -16.30
C PHE A 141 7.25 -20.13 -14.97
N SER A 142 6.48 -19.36 -14.20
CA SER A 142 6.11 -19.73 -12.81
C SER A 142 4.87 -20.64 -12.69
N VAL A 143 3.93 -20.62 -13.63
CA VAL A 143 2.65 -21.35 -13.49
C VAL A 143 2.62 -22.58 -14.41
N LYS A 144 2.71 -23.81 -13.88
CA LYS A 144 2.79 -25.04 -14.72
C LYS A 144 1.53 -25.37 -15.55
N LYS A 145 0.33 -24.86 -15.20
CA LYS A 145 -0.93 -25.13 -15.92
C LYS A 145 -1.40 -23.95 -16.77
N LYS A 146 -1.51 -24.14 -18.09
CA LYS A 146 -1.93 -23.11 -19.08
C LYS A 146 -3.26 -22.40 -18.74
N LYS A 147 -4.22 -23.10 -18.13
CA LYS A 147 -5.56 -22.55 -17.83
C LYS A 147 -5.52 -21.47 -16.73
N LYS A 148 -4.65 -21.63 -15.73
CA LYS A 148 -4.46 -20.66 -14.64
C LYS A 148 -3.62 -19.45 -15.08
N ARG A 149 -2.81 -19.59 -16.14
CA ARG A 149 -2.06 -18.47 -16.77
C ARG A 149 -2.97 -17.45 -17.46
N GLN A 150 -4.17 -17.85 -17.87
CA GLN A 150 -5.11 -17.01 -18.61
C GLN A 150 -6.16 -16.36 -17.69
N GLU A 151 -6.12 -16.63 -16.38
CA GLU A 151 -6.97 -15.94 -15.42
C GLU A 151 -6.55 -14.48 -15.37
N LYS A 152 -7.31 -13.62 -16.04
CA LYS A 152 -7.00 -12.20 -16.21
C LYS A 152 -6.67 -11.51 -14.88
N GLY A 153 -7.32 -11.88 -13.77
CA GLY A 153 -7.01 -11.32 -12.45
C GLY A 153 -5.59 -11.63 -11.94
N LEU A 154 -5.06 -12.82 -12.25
CA LEU A 154 -3.67 -13.16 -11.89
C LEU A 154 -2.67 -12.27 -12.64
N VAL A 155 -2.97 -11.91 -13.90
CA VAL A 155 -2.12 -11.03 -14.70
C VAL A 155 -2.04 -9.64 -14.07
N ASP A 156 -3.17 -9.07 -13.68
CA ASP A 156 -3.23 -7.72 -13.07
C ASP A 156 -2.48 -7.70 -11.72
N GLN A 157 -2.63 -8.74 -10.90
CA GLN A 157 -1.89 -8.88 -9.64
C GLN A 157 -0.38 -8.94 -9.83
N VAL A 158 0.08 -9.71 -10.82
CA VAL A 158 1.51 -9.82 -11.14
C VAL A 158 2.04 -8.49 -11.70
N SER A 159 1.24 -7.80 -12.51
CA SER A 159 1.58 -6.46 -13.04
C SER A 159 1.80 -5.46 -11.90
N ALA A 160 0.87 -5.38 -10.94
CA ALA A 160 1.02 -4.54 -9.76
C ALA A 160 2.27 -4.90 -8.91
N ALA A 161 2.58 -6.20 -8.78
CA ALA A 161 3.78 -6.63 -8.07
C ALA A 161 5.08 -6.24 -8.80
N ILE A 162 5.10 -6.27 -10.13
CA ILE A 162 6.23 -5.81 -10.94
C ILE A 162 6.42 -4.29 -10.76
N ILE A 163 5.34 -3.51 -10.84
CA ILE A 163 5.39 -2.06 -10.58
C ILE A 163 6.01 -1.78 -9.20
N LEU A 164 5.59 -2.54 -8.18
CA LEU A 164 6.13 -2.38 -6.83
C LEU A 164 7.61 -2.73 -6.76
N GLN A 165 8.02 -3.85 -7.36
CA GLN A 165 9.41 -4.31 -7.37
C GLN A 165 10.32 -3.32 -8.09
N GLU A 166 9.87 -2.75 -9.21
CA GLU A 166 10.60 -1.74 -9.97
C GLU A 166 10.76 -0.45 -9.16
N TYR A 167 9.69 0.02 -8.51
CA TYR A 167 9.74 1.18 -7.61
C TYR A 167 10.72 0.97 -6.44
N MET A 168 10.78 -0.24 -5.89
CA MET A 168 11.71 -0.61 -4.82
C MET A 168 13.16 -0.80 -5.31
N GLY A 169 13.41 -0.78 -6.62
CA GLY A 169 14.74 -0.97 -7.21
C GLY A 169 15.22 -2.43 -7.29
N PHE A 170 14.30 -3.39 -7.31
CA PHE A 170 14.62 -4.82 -7.42
C PHE A 170 14.66 -5.36 -8.87
N LEU A 171 14.21 -4.56 -9.84
CA LEU A 171 14.21 -4.86 -11.28
C LEU A 171 15.03 -3.82 -12.03
#